data_AF-N8WAP2-F1
#
_entry.id   AF-N8WAP2-F1
#
_cell.length_a   1.000
_cell.length_b   1.000
_cell.length_c   1.000
_cell.angle_alpha   90.00
_cell.angle_beta   90.00
_cell.angle_gamma   90.00
#
_symmetry.space_group_name_H-M   'P 1'
#
loop_
_entity.id
_entity.type
_entity.pdbx_description
1 polymer ?
#
loop_
_entity_poly.entity_id
_entity_poly.type
_entity_poly.pdbx_seq_one_letter_code
_entity_poly.pdbx_strand_id
1 'polypeptide(L)'
;MKNQPTPVDRRQNNKRFLKSMFHERAKLTELIRSMALSKEEKVKLLKDLHNQVDEYIAQFNEASKNNKELPHIDFSIKIFFDKDPIPYIFKIHDTTISPEYLDKPLQEFTQLDLIIMRNGQFQYEGKYVDLTTAIAIIYYLIYEYYLGPTTNPHKTILEYDAELSKLLQSYPGYNDLINNRPYLDDEQQTLTKLASYAFGMSEIYKYYDQYKKMYSLTRAKNEDLNIYEKIKHWESELSYKDIDLLYKDIYKLLESVTTGMIEDGLLEKYQIKAEDGTSSFICHNHSLLNNKKLLRHLHAKQLSQKGNEYRSAYYQEYSDFFYKLFERDQTQHWKKYKTKEEAYEALSILYAPELQDFIENCKRQHQHNVEIKPDNYYENIKKWLKNHPELKEFPLTN
;
A
#
# COMPACT_ATOMS: atom_id res chain seq x y z
N MET A 1 14.74 -0.48 -40.90
CA MET A 1 15.99 -0.34 -40.11
C MET A 1 15.78 0.81 -39.13
N LYS A 2 15.71 0.55 -37.82
CA LYS A 2 15.62 1.62 -36.82
C LYS A 2 17.02 2.26 -36.71
N ASN A 3 17.11 3.56 -36.92
CA ASN A 3 18.37 4.32 -36.82
C ASN A 3 19.00 4.11 -35.44
N GLN A 4 20.29 3.76 -35.40
CA GLN A 4 21.03 3.66 -34.14
C GLN A 4 21.02 5.01 -33.42
N PRO A 5 20.79 5.04 -32.10
CA PRO A 5 20.74 6.28 -31.34
C PRO A 5 22.06 7.03 -31.43
N THR A 6 21.98 8.33 -31.68
CA THR A 6 23.16 9.21 -31.80
C THR A 6 23.88 9.30 -30.46
N PRO A 7 25.17 9.68 -30.42
CA PRO A 7 25.91 9.90 -29.17
C PRO A 7 25.22 10.89 -28.20
N VAL A 8 24.41 11.82 -28.73
CA VAL A 8 23.62 12.77 -27.94
C VAL A 8 22.40 12.09 -27.32
N ASP A 9 21.70 11.23 -28.08
CA ASP A 9 20.57 10.43 -27.58
C ASP A 9 21.03 9.47 -26.46
N ARG A 10 22.21 8.86 -26.63
CA ARG A 10 22.82 8.01 -25.61
C ARG A 10 23.11 8.80 -24.33
N ARG A 11 23.71 9.99 -24.43
CA ARG A 11 23.98 10.84 -23.26
C ARG A 11 22.70 11.31 -22.54
N GLN A 12 21.64 11.63 -23.28
CA GLN A 12 20.35 12.00 -22.68
C GLN A 12 19.67 10.81 -21.99
N ASN A 13 19.70 9.62 -22.61
CA ASN A 13 19.18 8.39 -22.01
C ASN A 13 19.94 8.06 -20.71
N ASN A 14 21.27 8.13 -20.75
CA ASN A 14 22.14 7.91 -19.59
C ASN A 14 21.83 8.88 -18.43
N LYS A 15 21.59 10.16 -18.73
CA LYS A 15 21.26 11.18 -17.71
C LYS A 15 19.85 11.02 -17.15
N ARG A 16 18.87 10.62 -17.98
CA ARG A 16 17.51 10.27 -17.53
C ARG A 16 17.55 9.03 -16.61
N PHE A 17 18.37 8.05 -16.97
CA PHE A 17 18.56 6.81 -16.24
C PHE A 17 19.25 6.99 -14.87
N LEU A 18 20.31 7.81 -14.80
CA LEU A 18 20.92 8.18 -13.50
C LEU A 18 19.91 8.91 -12.60
N LYS A 19 19.12 9.82 -13.17
CA LYS A 19 18.07 10.53 -12.42
C LYS A 19 16.99 9.59 -11.91
N SER A 20 16.58 8.58 -12.69
CA SER A 20 15.63 7.57 -12.21
C SER A 20 16.23 6.73 -11.09
N MET A 21 17.50 6.33 -11.15
CA MET A 21 18.16 5.61 -10.05
C MET A 21 18.13 6.38 -8.72
N PHE A 22 18.38 7.69 -8.74
CA PHE A 22 18.22 8.53 -7.54
C PHE A 22 16.77 8.65 -7.06
N HIS A 23 15.82 8.75 -7.99
CA HIS A 23 14.40 8.81 -7.68
C HIS A 23 13.86 7.50 -7.09
N GLU A 24 14.26 6.36 -7.65
CA GLU A 24 13.89 5.02 -7.18
C GLU A 24 14.56 4.68 -5.84
N ARG A 25 15.83 5.09 -5.62
CA ARG A 25 16.47 5.05 -4.29
C ARG A 25 15.65 5.80 -3.24
N ALA A 26 15.11 6.96 -3.60
CA ALA A 26 14.26 7.74 -2.69
C ALA A 26 12.95 7.02 -2.36
N LYS A 27 12.27 6.41 -3.36
CA LYS A 27 11.07 5.60 -3.15
C LYS A 27 11.32 4.38 -2.26
N LEU A 28 12.40 3.63 -2.51
CA LEU A 28 12.79 2.49 -1.66
C LEU A 28 13.15 2.91 -0.24
N THR A 29 13.79 4.07 -0.10
CA THR A 29 14.11 4.64 1.20
C THR A 29 12.84 4.97 1.98
N GLU A 30 11.85 5.54 1.31
CA GLU A 30 10.54 5.86 1.89
C GLU A 30 9.76 4.59 2.27
N LEU A 31 9.87 3.54 1.47
CA LEU A 31 9.32 2.22 1.77
C LEU A 31 9.92 1.58 2.99
N ILE A 32 11.24 1.48 3.05
CA ILE A 32 11.91 0.91 4.22
C ILE A 32 11.53 1.72 5.47
N ARG A 33 11.36 3.04 5.34
CA ARG A 33 10.89 3.90 6.45
C ARG A 33 9.43 3.63 6.86
N SER A 34 8.54 3.34 5.91
CA SER A 34 7.10 3.13 6.16
C SER A 34 6.74 1.72 6.64
N MET A 35 7.62 0.74 6.36
CA MET A 35 7.49 -0.65 6.80
C MET A 35 7.46 -0.75 8.33
N ALA A 36 6.76 -1.76 8.85
CA ALA A 36 6.64 -2.03 10.29
C ALA A 36 7.86 -2.78 10.84
N LEU A 37 9.07 -2.29 10.52
CA LEU A 37 10.36 -2.85 10.97
C LEU A 37 10.91 -2.08 12.18
N SER A 38 11.82 -2.70 12.93
CA SER A 38 12.56 -2.01 13.99
C SER A 38 13.45 -0.90 13.41
N LYS A 39 13.81 0.07 14.25
CA LYS A 39 14.67 1.20 13.84
C LYS A 39 16.04 0.74 13.35
N GLU A 40 16.61 -0.29 13.97
CA GLU A 40 17.93 -0.84 13.63
C GLU A 40 17.91 -1.58 12.29
N GLU A 41 16.86 -2.35 12.02
CA GLU A 41 16.66 -3.03 10.73
C GLU A 41 16.48 -2.03 9.59
N LYS A 42 15.69 -0.98 9.81
CA LYS A 42 15.53 0.11 8.83
C LYS A 42 16.87 0.76 8.49
N VAL A 43 17.69 1.06 9.49
CA VAL A 43 19.01 1.68 9.28
C VAL A 43 19.94 0.75 8.49
N LYS A 44 19.95 -0.55 8.80
CA LYS A 44 20.76 -1.54 8.08
C LYS A 44 20.34 -1.66 6.62
N LEU A 45 19.04 -1.80 6.35
CA LEU A 45 18.48 -1.92 5.00
C LEU A 45 18.76 -0.67 4.15
N LEU A 46 18.60 0.52 4.73
CA LEU A 46 18.92 1.77 4.04
C LEU A 46 20.41 1.85 3.69
N LYS A 47 21.28 1.37 4.58
CA LYS A 47 22.73 1.34 4.35
C LYS A 47 23.09 0.39 3.22
N ASP A 48 22.53 -0.82 3.23
CA ASP A 48 22.80 -1.83 2.19
C ASP A 48 22.28 -1.38 0.82
N LEU A 49 21.06 -0.80 0.77
CA LEU A 49 20.51 -0.16 -0.42
C LEU A 49 21.42 0.94 -0.95
N HIS A 50 21.89 1.83 -0.07
CA HIS A 50 22.76 2.94 -0.46
C HIS A 50 24.06 2.44 -1.05
N ASN A 51 24.70 1.45 -0.40
CA ASN A 51 25.96 0.89 -0.88
C ASN A 51 25.80 0.26 -2.28
N GLN A 52 24.75 -0.52 -2.51
CA GLN A 52 24.51 -1.14 -3.82
C GLN A 52 24.24 -0.09 -4.90
N VAL A 53 23.40 0.91 -4.62
CA VAL A 53 23.15 2.00 -5.58
C VAL A 53 24.42 2.79 -5.88
N ASP A 54 25.25 3.05 -4.88
CA ASP A 54 26.51 3.79 -5.05
C ASP A 54 27.55 2.98 -5.87
N GLU A 55 27.62 1.66 -5.70
CA GLU A 55 28.44 0.77 -6.55
C GLU A 55 27.99 0.81 -8.02
N TYR A 56 26.68 0.78 -8.29
CA TYR A 56 26.15 0.91 -9.64
C TYR A 56 26.42 2.28 -10.26
N ILE A 57 26.29 3.36 -9.48
CA ILE A 57 26.66 4.71 -9.93
C ILE A 57 28.16 4.77 -10.31
N ALA A 58 29.03 4.10 -9.55
CA ALA A 58 30.45 4.03 -9.85
C ALA A 58 30.72 3.28 -11.17
N GLN A 59 30.16 2.09 -11.36
CA GLN A 59 30.25 1.32 -12.61
C GLN A 59 29.73 2.11 -13.81
N PHE A 60 28.63 2.83 -13.61
CA PHE A 60 28.04 3.69 -14.63
C PHE A 60 28.95 4.85 -15.03
N ASN A 61 29.51 5.55 -14.05
CA ASN A 61 30.43 6.65 -14.28
C ASN A 61 31.68 6.17 -15.04
N GLU A 62 32.15 4.96 -14.75
CA GLU A 62 33.26 4.33 -15.45
C GLU A 62 32.91 3.94 -16.89
N ALA A 63 31.76 3.29 -17.12
CA ALA A 63 31.26 2.96 -18.46
C ALA A 63 31.04 4.23 -19.31
N SER A 64 30.48 5.28 -18.71
CA SER A 64 30.25 6.58 -19.36
C SER A 64 31.55 7.30 -19.70
N LYS A 65 32.58 7.25 -18.85
CA LYS A 65 33.91 7.82 -19.15
C LYS A 65 34.57 7.12 -20.34
N ASN A 66 34.29 5.83 -20.51
CA ASN A 66 34.90 5.00 -21.54
C ASN A 66 34.08 4.90 -22.85
N ASN A 67 33.02 5.70 -23.03
CA ASN A 67 32.09 5.65 -24.17
C ASN A 67 31.55 4.24 -24.47
N LYS A 68 31.48 3.38 -23.45
CA LYS A 68 30.92 2.03 -23.59
C LYS A 68 29.39 2.10 -23.50
N GLU A 69 28.74 1.12 -24.13
CA GLU A 69 27.33 0.87 -23.86
C GLU A 69 27.16 0.60 -22.36
N LEU A 70 26.15 1.24 -21.76
CA LEU A 70 25.95 1.08 -20.34
C LEU A 70 25.53 -0.37 -20.06
N PRO A 71 26.06 -0.99 -19.00
CA PRO A 71 25.57 -2.28 -18.58
C PRO A 71 24.09 -2.17 -18.21
N HIS A 72 23.29 -3.14 -18.64
CA HIS A 72 21.95 -3.34 -18.07
C HIS A 72 22.09 -3.48 -16.56
N ILE A 73 21.22 -2.81 -15.83
CA ILE A 73 21.17 -2.97 -14.38
C ILE A 73 20.22 -4.11 -14.09
N ASP A 74 20.78 -5.20 -13.58
CA ASP A 74 20.02 -6.34 -13.07
C ASP A 74 20.63 -6.76 -11.73
N PHE A 75 19.94 -6.43 -10.64
CA PHE A 75 20.33 -6.92 -9.32
C PHE A 75 19.13 -7.11 -8.41
N SER A 76 19.38 -7.81 -7.32
CA SER A 76 18.38 -8.14 -6.31
C SER A 76 18.76 -7.53 -4.97
N ILE A 77 17.88 -6.74 -4.40
CA ILE A 77 17.95 -6.27 -3.01
C ILE A 77 17.25 -7.31 -2.15
N LYS A 78 17.95 -7.74 -1.09
CA LYS A 78 17.43 -8.68 -0.08
C LYS A 78 17.02 -7.89 1.15
N ILE A 79 15.75 -7.98 1.52
CA ILE A 79 15.18 -7.30 2.69
C ILE A 79 14.77 -8.34 3.72
N PHE A 80 15.40 -8.31 4.90
CA PHE A 80 15.03 -9.15 6.03
C PHE A 80 13.95 -8.46 6.86
N PHE A 81 12.85 -9.16 7.14
CA PHE A 81 11.77 -8.66 7.98
C PHE A 81 11.89 -9.23 9.39
N ASP A 82 12.01 -8.36 10.40
CA ASP A 82 12.16 -8.76 11.81
C ASP A 82 13.27 -9.84 12.02
N LYS A 83 12.97 -10.88 12.82
CA LYS A 83 13.85 -12.03 13.10
C LYS A 83 13.80 -13.12 12.01
N ASP A 84 13.19 -12.83 10.86
CA ASP A 84 13.04 -13.81 9.79
C ASP A 84 14.39 -14.11 9.12
N PRO A 85 14.85 -15.37 9.10
CA PRO A 85 16.10 -15.73 8.44
C PRO A 85 16.01 -15.67 6.91
N ILE A 86 14.81 -15.60 6.33
CA ILE A 86 14.59 -15.61 4.87
C ILE A 86 14.32 -14.17 4.40
N PRO A 87 15.19 -13.60 3.55
CA PRO A 87 14.95 -12.27 3.01
C PRO A 87 13.92 -12.29 1.89
N TYR A 88 13.12 -11.24 1.83
CA TYR A 88 12.31 -10.93 0.67
C TYR A 88 13.14 -10.26 -0.42
N ILE A 89 12.89 -10.60 -1.67
CA ILE A 89 13.69 -10.12 -2.80
C ILE A 89 12.93 -9.04 -3.58
N PHE A 90 13.58 -7.89 -3.77
CA PHE A 90 13.21 -6.89 -4.76
C PHE A 90 14.21 -6.93 -5.89
N LYS A 91 13.74 -7.13 -7.12
CA LYS A 91 14.57 -7.05 -8.31
C LYS A 91 14.58 -5.63 -8.82
N ILE A 92 15.74 -5.17 -9.26
CA ILE A 92 15.93 -3.91 -9.95
C ILE A 92 16.39 -4.26 -11.36
N HIS A 93 15.49 -3.99 -12.30
CA HIS A 93 15.78 -4.07 -13.72
C HIS A 93 15.76 -2.65 -14.28
N ASP A 94 16.93 -2.16 -14.69
CA ASP A 94 17.10 -0.84 -15.26
C ASP A 94 16.54 0.28 -14.36
N THR A 95 15.37 0.83 -14.72
CA THR A 95 14.70 1.90 -13.96
C THR A 95 13.51 1.42 -13.14
N THR A 96 13.27 0.10 -13.09
CA THR A 96 12.10 -0.49 -12.47
C THR A 96 12.51 -1.38 -11.30
N ILE A 97 11.87 -1.15 -10.16
CA ILE A 97 11.93 -2.06 -9.02
C ILE A 97 10.70 -2.94 -9.10
N SER A 98 10.85 -4.25 -9.06
CA SER A 98 9.76 -5.22 -8.97
C SER A 98 9.93 -6.09 -7.72
N PRO A 99 8.86 -6.30 -6.93
CA PRO A 99 8.86 -7.35 -5.92
C PRO A 99 8.94 -8.72 -6.60
N GLU A 100 9.56 -9.69 -5.92
CA GLU A 100 9.69 -11.05 -6.45
C GLU A 100 8.36 -11.74 -6.76
N TYR A 101 7.24 -11.33 -6.14
CA TYR A 101 5.94 -11.92 -6.45
C TYR A 101 5.51 -11.76 -7.91
N LEU A 102 6.01 -10.74 -8.62
CA LEU A 102 5.65 -10.54 -10.03
C LEU A 102 6.21 -11.64 -10.94
N ASP A 103 7.20 -12.40 -10.47
CA ASP A 103 7.89 -13.42 -11.25
C ASP A 103 7.48 -14.86 -10.88
N LYS A 104 6.60 -15.04 -9.90
CA LYS A 104 6.17 -16.37 -9.44
C LYS A 104 4.68 -16.64 -9.74
N PRO A 105 4.23 -17.90 -9.79
CA PRO A 105 2.81 -18.21 -9.90
C PRO A 105 2.04 -17.81 -8.65
N LEU A 106 0.74 -17.54 -8.80
CA LEU A 106 -0.13 -17.11 -7.70
C LEU A 106 -0.08 -18.07 -6.50
N GLN A 107 0.00 -19.39 -6.76
CA GLN A 107 0.14 -20.43 -5.75
C GLN A 107 1.31 -20.23 -4.80
N GLU A 108 2.42 -19.69 -5.31
CA GLU A 108 3.66 -19.49 -4.57
C GLU A 108 3.69 -18.13 -3.83
N PHE A 109 2.58 -17.38 -3.87
CA PHE A 109 2.47 -16.16 -3.10
C PHE A 109 2.36 -16.51 -1.64
N THR A 110 3.22 -15.89 -0.85
CA THR A 110 3.35 -15.98 0.59
C THR A 110 2.59 -14.84 1.26
N GLN A 111 2.44 -14.92 2.58
CA GLN A 111 1.91 -13.83 3.38
C GLN A 111 2.77 -12.55 3.27
N LEU A 112 4.09 -12.67 3.13
CA LEU A 112 4.98 -11.52 2.89
C LEU A 112 4.65 -10.78 1.59
N ASP A 113 4.38 -11.50 0.50
CA ASP A 113 4.00 -10.88 -0.76
C ASP A 113 2.71 -10.07 -0.61
N LEU A 114 1.76 -10.61 0.13
CA LEU A 114 0.48 -9.96 0.41
C LEU A 114 0.65 -8.73 1.29
N ILE A 115 1.54 -8.76 2.29
CA ILE A 115 1.91 -7.58 3.10
C ILE A 115 2.50 -6.49 2.19
N ILE A 116 3.36 -6.86 1.25
CA ILE A 116 4.01 -5.92 0.34
C ILE A 116 3.01 -5.33 -0.66
N MET A 117 2.14 -6.16 -1.25
CA MET A 117 1.00 -5.72 -2.07
C MET A 117 0.10 -4.76 -1.30
N ARG A 118 -0.20 -5.10 -0.04
CA ARG A 118 -1.06 -4.33 0.86
C ARG A 118 -0.50 -2.95 1.22
N ASN A 119 0.81 -2.82 1.32
CA ASN A 119 1.47 -1.54 1.60
C ASN A 119 1.26 -0.50 0.46
N GLY A 120 0.93 -0.94 -0.75
CA GLY A 120 0.44 -0.06 -1.84
C GLY A 120 1.44 0.99 -2.34
N GLN A 121 2.70 0.90 -1.92
CA GLN A 121 3.74 1.86 -2.27
C GLN A 121 4.34 1.63 -3.65
N PHE A 122 4.34 0.39 -4.13
CA PHE A 122 4.74 0.07 -5.48
C PHE A 122 3.52 0.15 -6.40
N GLN A 123 3.35 1.29 -7.06
CA GLN A 123 2.31 1.48 -8.07
C GLN A 123 2.84 0.98 -9.41
N TYR A 124 2.52 -0.27 -9.73
CA TYR A 124 2.73 -0.80 -11.06
C TYR A 124 1.52 -0.45 -11.92
N GLU A 125 1.75 0.26 -13.02
CA GLU A 125 0.71 0.52 -13.99
C GLU A 125 0.43 -0.76 -14.78
N GLY A 126 -0.82 -1.24 -14.75
CA GLY A 126 -1.25 -2.30 -15.65
C GLY A 126 -2.39 -3.16 -15.10
N LYS A 127 -3.39 -3.41 -15.95
CA LYS A 127 -4.53 -4.29 -15.65
C LYS A 127 -4.09 -5.66 -15.10
N TYR A 128 -2.96 -6.19 -15.56
CA TYR A 128 -2.41 -7.47 -15.09
C TYR A 128 -2.01 -7.44 -13.61
N VAL A 129 -1.27 -6.42 -13.18
CA VAL A 129 -0.80 -6.33 -11.78
C VAL A 129 -1.98 -6.03 -10.86
N ASP A 130 -2.90 -5.17 -11.29
CA ASP A 130 -4.13 -4.87 -10.54
C ASP A 130 -4.96 -6.14 -10.30
N LEU A 131 -5.19 -6.93 -11.35
CA LEU A 131 -5.95 -8.17 -11.28
C LEU A 131 -5.25 -9.22 -10.39
N THR A 132 -3.94 -9.40 -10.58
CA THR A 132 -3.12 -10.33 -9.79
C THR A 132 -3.19 -9.99 -8.30
N THR A 133 -3.04 -8.71 -7.98
CA THR A 133 -3.08 -8.20 -6.60
C THR A 133 -4.45 -8.39 -5.98
N ALA A 134 -5.53 -8.08 -6.73
CA ALA A 134 -6.89 -8.26 -6.26
C ALA A 134 -7.20 -9.73 -5.93
N ILE A 135 -6.87 -10.65 -6.84
CA ILE A 135 -7.05 -12.09 -6.64
C ILE A 135 -6.31 -12.57 -5.39
N ALA A 136 -5.02 -12.24 -5.27
CA ALA A 136 -4.19 -12.64 -4.14
C ALA A 136 -4.76 -12.15 -2.79
N ILE A 137 -5.20 -10.89 -2.75
CA ILE A 137 -5.79 -10.29 -1.55
C ILE A 137 -7.09 -10.98 -1.14
N ILE A 138 -7.98 -11.27 -2.11
CA ILE A 138 -9.25 -11.94 -1.85
C ILE A 138 -9.01 -13.36 -1.33
N TYR A 139 -8.11 -14.11 -1.96
CA TYR A 139 -7.65 -15.41 -1.47
C TYR A 139 -7.24 -15.33 0.00
N TYR A 140 -6.34 -14.40 0.33
CA TYR A 140 -5.86 -14.25 1.71
C TYR A 140 -6.95 -13.91 2.72
N LEU A 141 -7.92 -13.07 2.36
CA LEU A 141 -9.00 -12.70 3.27
C LEU A 141 -9.91 -13.89 3.59
N ILE A 142 -10.16 -14.77 2.61
CA ILE A 142 -10.89 -16.01 2.83
C ILE A 142 -10.10 -16.90 3.82
N TYR A 143 -8.80 -17.08 3.59
CA TYR A 143 -7.96 -17.87 4.50
C TYR A 143 -7.92 -17.31 5.92
N GLU A 144 -7.64 -16.01 6.07
CA GLU A 144 -7.53 -15.34 7.37
C GLU A 144 -8.84 -15.45 8.17
N TYR A 145 -9.99 -15.44 7.49
CA TYR A 145 -11.29 -15.61 8.13
C TYR A 145 -11.52 -17.03 8.65
N TYR A 146 -11.26 -18.07 7.84
CA TYR A 146 -11.58 -19.46 8.20
C TYR A 146 -10.49 -20.17 8.99
N LEU A 147 -9.21 -19.87 8.73
CA LEU A 147 -8.06 -20.49 9.40
C LEU A 147 -7.51 -19.63 10.55
N GLY A 148 -7.96 -18.38 10.66
CA GLY A 148 -7.45 -17.40 11.61
C GLY A 148 -6.14 -16.75 11.14
N PRO A 149 -5.57 -15.85 11.98
CA PRO A 149 -4.33 -15.15 11.66
C PRO A 149 -3.16 -16.14 11.59
N THR A 150 -2.45 -16.14 10.47
CA THR A 150 -1.23 -16.91 10.28
C THR A 150 -0.04 -16.24 10.95
N THR A 151 0.81 -17.08 11.55
CA THR A 151 2.09 -16.69 12.16
C THR A 151 3.29 -17.03 11.28
N ASN A 152 3.09 -17.75 10.16
CA ASN A 152 4.16 -18.11 9.24
C ASN A 152 4.15 -17.19 7.99
N PRO A 153 5.07 -16.22 7.90
CA PRO A 153 5.12 -15.27 6.80
C PRO A 153 5.42 -15.89 5.43
N HIS A 154 6.00 -17.10 5.40
CA HIS A 154 6.40 -17.82 4.17
C HIS A 154 5.37 -18.80 3.66
N LYS A 155 4.29 -19.00 4.41
CA LYS A 155 3.25 -19.94 4.00
C LYS A 155 2.58 -19.44 2.72
N THR A 156 2.51 -20.32 1.74
CA THR A 156 2.05 -20.05 0.38
C THR A 156 0.53 -20.19 0.24
N ILE A 157 -0.05 -19.57 -0.79
CA ILE A 157 -1.46 -19.76 -1.18
C ILE A 157 -1.77 -21.25 -1.37
N LEU A 158 -0.88 -22.02 -2.00
CA LEU A 158 -1.06 -23.46 -2.19
C LEU A 158 -1.17 -24.22 -0.86
N GLU A 159 -0.36 -23.86 0.14
CA GLU A 159 -0.44 -24.48 1.47
C GLU A 159 -1.73 -24.08 2.19
N TYR A 160 -2.19 -22.84 2.04
CA TYR A 160 -3.50 -22.43 2.57
C TYR A 160 -4.66 -23.15 1.88
N ASP A 161 -4.61 -23.35 0.57
CA ASP A 161 -5.61 -24.14 -0.17
C ASP A 161 -5.69 -25.57 0.34
N ALA A 162 -4.53 -26.19 0.60
CA ALA A 162 -4.46 -27.53 1.16
C ALA A 162 -5.09 -27.60 2.56
N GLU A 163 -4.89 -26.57 3.39
CA GLU A 163 -5.49 -26.50 4.71
C GLU A 163 -6.98 -26.19 4.70
N LEU A 164 -7.46 -25.26 3.85
CA LEU A 164 -8.89 -25.04 3.67
C LEU A 164 -9.58 -26.30 3.17
N SER A 165 -8.95 -27.03 2.24
CA SER A 165 -9.49 -28.29 1.73
C SER A 165 -9.63 -29.33 2.84
N LYS A 166 -8.62 -29.45 3.72
CA LYS A 166 -8.69 -30.32 4.91
C LYS A 166 -9.76 -29.87 5.89
N LEU A 167 -9.85 -28.56 6.14
CA LEU A 167 -10.86 -27.98 7.02
C LEU A 167 -12.26 -28.30 6.49
N LEU A 168 -12.51 -28.04 5.20
CA LEU A 168 -13.76 -28.34 4.51
C LEU A 168 -14.15 -29.82 4.65
N GLN A 169 -13.18 -30.73 4.46
CA GLN A 169 -13.39 -32.17 4.61
C GLN A 169 -13.68 -32.62 6.06
N SER A 170 -13.23 -31.84 7.05
CA SER A 170 -13.38 -32.16 8.47
C SER A 170 -14.72 -31.74 9.08
N TYR A 171 -15.47 -30.86 8.41
CA TYR A 171 -16.74 -30.35 8.93
C TYR A 171 -17.86 -31.41 8.88
N PRO A 172 -18.67 -31.53 9.95
CA PRO A 172 -19.92 -32.29 9.91
C PRO A 172 -20.79 -31.84 8.74
N GLY A 173 -21.29 -32.77 7.93
CA GLY A 173 -22.11 -32.47 6.76
C GLY A 173 -21.35 -32.33 5.42
N TYR A 174 -20.02 -32.46 5.39
CA TYR A 174 -19.25 -32.46 4.12
C TYR A 174 -19.72 -33.52 3.12
N ASN A 175 -19.98 -34.74 3.59
CA ASN A 175 -20.54 -35.80 2.75
C ASN A 175 -21.95 -35.46 2.25
N ASP A 176 -22.77 -34.79 3.06
CA ASP A 176 -24.11 -34.40 2.66
C ASP A 176 -24.08 -33.26 1.63
N LEU A 177 -23.13 -32.33 1.75
CA LEU A 177 -22.83 -31.27 0.78
C LEU A 177 -22.41 -31.87 -0.58
N ILE A 178 -21.43 -32.78 -0.61
CA ILE A 178 -20.99 -33.44 -1.87
C ILE A 178 -22.15 -34.19 -2.53
N ASN A 179 -23.04 -34.76 -1.72
CA ASN A 179 -24.18 -35.53 -2.20
C ASN A 179 -25.45 -34.69 -2.43
N ASN A 180 -25.36 -33.35 -2.40
CA ASN A 180 -26.47 -32.40 -2.62
C ASN A 180 -27.72 -32.68 -1.76
N ARG A 181 -27.53 -33.00 -0.47
CA ARG A 181 -28.64 -33.29 0.44
C ARG A 181 -29.20 -32.01 1.09
N PRO A 182 -30.54 -31.88 1.22
CA PRO A 182 -31.19 -30.66 1.69
C PRO A 182 -31.29 -30.61 3.22
N TYR A 183 -30.22 -30.23 3.90
CA TYR A 183 -30.27 -29.90 5.33
C TYR A 183 -29.36 -28.72 5.62
N LEU A 184 -29.79 -27.81 6.51
CA LEU A 184 -29.08 -26.55 6.83
C LEU A 184 -29.23 -26.22 8.31
N ASP A 185 -28.38 -26.79 9.17
CA ASP A 185 -28.05 -26.17 10.45
C ASP A 185 -26.98 -25.07 10.27
N ASP A 186 -26.64 -24.34 11.34
CA ASP A 186 -25.68 -23.22 11.29
C ASP A 186 -24.25 -23.66 10.91
N GLU A 187 -23.87 -24.90 11.27
CA GLU A 187 -22.58 -25.48 10.90
C GLU A 187 -22.53 -25.82 9.39
N GLN A 188 -23.63 -26.36 8.84
CA GLN A 188 -23.79 -26.62 7.41
C GLN A 188 -23.87 -25.34 6.58
N GLN A 189 -24.42 -24.25 7.12
CA GLN A 189 -24.39 -22.93 6.46
C GLN A 189 -22.96 -22.40 6.34
N THR A 190 -22.17 -22.49 7.40
CA THR A 190 -20.75 -22.10 7.40
C THR A 190 -19.96 -22.94 6.39
N LEU A 191 -20.21 -24.25 6.37
CA LEU A 191 -19.61 -25.17 5.42
C LEU A 191 -19.95 -24.85 3.96
N THR A 192 -21.23 -24.54 3.70
CA THR A 192 -21.73 -24.18 2.35
C THR A 192 -21.09 -22.88 1.86
N LYS A 193 -20.91 -21.90 2.75
CA LYS A 193 -20.22 -20.64 2.44
C LYS A 193 -18.75 -20.88 2.10
N LEU A 194 -18.02 -21.62 2.96
CA LEU A 194 -16.62 -21.99 2.72
C LEU A 194 -16.46 -22.73 1.38
N ALA A 195 -17.33 -23.71 1.10
CA ALA A 195 -17.32 -24.45 -0.16
C ALA A 195 -17.57 -23.54 -1.37
N SER A 196 -18.51 -22.60 -1.25
CA SER A 196 -18.83 -21.63 -2.31
C SER A 196 -17.64 -20.73 -2.61
N TYR A 197 -16.92 -20.27 -1.59
CA TYR A 197 -15.69 -19.50 -1.76
C TYR A 197 -14.58 -20.34 -2.40
N ALA A 198 -14.32 -21.54 -1.88
CA ALA A 198 -13.30 -22.43 -2.44
C ALA A 198 -13.56 -22.75 -3.93
N PHE A 199 -14.82 -23.02 -4.29
CA PHE A 199 -15.21 -23.24 -5.68
C PHE A 199 -15.03 -21.99 -6.55
N GLY A 200 -15.53 -20.84 -6.09
CA GLY A 200 -15.37 -19.57 -6.80
C GLY A 200 -13.90 -19.21 -7.03
N MET A 201 -13.04 -19.45 -6.04
CA MET A 201 -11.61 -19.20 -6.13
C MET A 201 -10.90 -20.15 -7.09
N SER A 202 -11.26 -21.44 -7.10
CA SER A 202 -10.76 -22.42 -8.07
C SER A 202 -11.09 -22.00 -9.52
N GLU A 203 -12.32 -21.54 -9.76
CA GLU A 203 -12.72 -21.03 -11.07
C GLU A 203 -11.94 -19.75 -11.44
N ILE A 204 -11.81 -18.78 -10.52
CA ILE A 204 -10.98 -17.59 -10.74
C ILE A 204 -9.56 -17.97 -11.12
N TYR A 205 -8.96 -18.95 -10.44
CA TYR A 205 -7.59 -19.37 -10.71
C TYR A 205 -7.42 -19.94 -12.13
N LYS A 206 -8.34 -20.82 -12.55
CA LYS A 206 -8.33 -21.42 -13.88
C LYS A 206 -8.37 -20.36 -14.98
N TYR A 207 -9.23 -19.36 -14.84
CA TYR A 207 -9.32 -18.25 -15.80
C TYR A 207 -8.09 -17.34 -15.73
N TYR A 208 -7.57 -17.08 -14.52
CA TYR A 208 -6.39 -16.27 -14.32
C TYR A 208 -5.11 -16.89 -14.90
N ASP A 209 -4.93 -18.22 -14.82
CA ASP A 209 -3.79 -18.90 -15.46
C ASP A 209 -3.79 -18.67 -16.98
N GLN A 210 -4.95 -18.83 -17.61
CA GLN A 210 -5.15 -18.51 -19.03
C GLN A 210 -4.79 -17.05 -19.33
N TYR A 211 -5.21 -16.12 -18.46
CA TYR A 211 -4.95 -14.69 -18.63
C TYR A 211 -3.46 -14.36 -18.52
N LYS A 212 -2.77 -14.96 -17.54
CA LYS A 212 -1.31 -14.82 -17.36
C LYS A 212 -0.55 -15.32 -18.58
N LYS A 213 -0.92 -16.48 -19.14
CA LYS A 213 -0.32 -17.03 -20.35
C LYS A 213 -0.54 -16.10 -21.56
N MET A 214 -1.77 -15.65 -21.79
CA MET A 214 -2.11 -14.69 -22.87
C MET A 214 -1.35 -13.37 -22.76
N TYR A 215 -1.29 -12.81 -21.55
CA TYR A 215 -0.57 -11.58 -21.26
C TYR A 215 0.93 -11.72 -21.56
N SER A 216 1.54 -12.82 -21.08
CA SER A 216 2.96 -13.10 -21.27
C SER A 216 3.31 -13.30 -22.75
N LEU A 217 2.48 -14.05 -23.49
CA LEU A 217 2.64 -14.23 -24.94
C LEU A 217 2.58 -12.91 -25.69
N THR A 218 1.58 -12.08 -25.38
CA THR A 218 1.38 -10.78 -26.04
C THR A 218 2.55 -9.83 -25.76
N ARG A 219 3.01 -9.78 -24.51
CA ARG A 219 4.16 -8.98 -24.10
C ARG A 219 5.44 -9.46 -24.80
N ALA A 220 5.76 -10.75 -24.72
CA ALA A 220 6.97 -11.31 -25.31
C ALA A 220 7.02 -11.12 -26.83
N LYS A 221 5.89 -11.31 -27.52
CA LYS A 221 5.80 -11.09 -28.97
C LYS A 221 6.14 -9.65 -29.39
N ASN A 222 5.86 -8.67 -28.52
CA ASN A 222 6.11 -7.25 -28.77
C ASN A 222 7.50 -6.78 -28.31
N GLU A 223 8.05 -7.40 -27.26
CA GLU A 223 9.23 -6.89 -26.53
C GLU A 223 10.47 -7.78 -26.71
N ASP A 224 10.33 -9.10 -26.71
CA ASP A 224 11.44 -10.05 -26.74
C ASP A 224 11.06 -11.37 -27.45
N LEU A 225 11.49 -11.48 -28.72
CA LEU A 225 11.23 -12.65 -29.55
C LEU A 225 11.89 -13.94 -29.01
N ASN A 226 13.01 -13.84 -28.28
CA ASN A 226 13.65 -15.02 -27.69
C ASN A 226 12.84 -15.57 -26.53
N ILE A 227 12.23 -14.70 -25.72
CA ILE A 227 11.28 -15.12 -24.69
C ILE A 227 10.04 -15.71 -25.35
N TYR A 228 9.52 -15.07 -26.40
CA TYR A 228 8.34 -15.57 -27.12
C TYR A 228 8.55 -16.99 -27.64
N GLU A 229 9.68 -17.29 -28.29
CA GLU A 229 9.99 -18.63 -28.80
C GLU A 229 10.01 -19.71 -27.69
N LYS A 230 10.39 -19.34 -26.46
CA LYS A 230 10.35 -20.26 -25.31
C LYS A 230 8.92 -20.55 -24.85
N ILE A 231 8.04 -19.56 -24.90
CA ILE A 231 6.67 -19.67 -24.36
C ILE A 231 5.58 -19.89 -25.43
N LYS A 232 5.92 -19.88 -26.73
CA LYS A 232 4.95 -19.99 -27.84
C LYS A 232 4.06 -21.23 -27.77
N HIS A 233 4.54 -22.31 -27.14
CA HIS A 233 3.76 -23.53 -26.96
C HIS A 233 2.46 -23.28 -26.18
N TRP A 234 2.42 -22.26 -25.30
CA TRP A 234 1.21 -21.85 -24.60
C TRP A 234 0.07 -21.44 -25.53
N GLU A 235 0.34 -21.01 -26.78
CA GLU A 235 -0.73 -20.69 -27.73
C GLU A 235 -1.68 -21.87 -27.98
N SER A 236 -1.17 -23.11 -27.87
CA SER A 236 -1.98 -24.34 -28.01
C SER A 236 -2.74 -24.73 -26.73
N GLU A 237 -2.37 -24.17 -25.58
CA GLU A 237 -3.00 -24.42 -24.28
C GLU A 237 -4.13 -23.43 -23.97
N LEU A 238 -4.26 -22.38 -24.79
CA LEU A 238 -5.23 -21.31 -24.59
C LEU A 238 -6.61 -21.71 -25.11
N SER A 239 -7.60 -21.72 -24.23
CA SER A 239 -9.02 -21.86 -24.60
C SER A 239 -9.64 -20.51 -25.00
N TYR A 240 -8.98 -19.40 -24.68
CA TYR A 240 -9.40 -18.04 -24.98
C TYR A 240 -8.54 -17.42 -26.08
N LYS A 241 -9.20 -16.66 -26.98
CA LYS A 241 -8.52 -15.91 -28.04
C LYS A 241 -8.48 -14.40 -27.80
N ASP A 242 -9.29 -13.91 -26.86
CA ASP A 242 -9.42 -12.49 -26.53
C ASP A 242 -9.12 -12.26 -25.05
N ILE A 243 -8.05 -11.53 -24.78
CA ILE A 243 -7.56 -11.21 -23.44
C ILE A 243 -8.51 -10.26 -22.69
N ASP A 244 -9.24 -9.38 -23.39
CA ASP A 244 -10.20 -8.46 -22.77
C ASP A 244 -11.49 -9.17 -22.38
N LEU A 245 -11.94 -10.17 -23.16
CA LEU A 245 -13.06 -11.04 -22.75
C LEU A 245 -12.69 -11.85 -21.50
N LEU A 246 -11.50 -12.46 -21.50
CA LEU A 246 -11.03 -13.22 -20.36
C LEU A 246 -10.88 -12.35 -19.10
N TYR A 247 -10.36 -11.13 -19.24
CA TYR A 247 -10.32 -10.15 -18.16
C TYR A 247 -11.72 -9.87 -17.58
N LYS A 248 -12.73 -9.64 -18.46
CA LYS A 248 -14.11 -9.38 -18.03
C LYS A 248 -14.73 -10.57 -17.30
N ASP A 249 -14.43 -11.80 -17.73
CA ASP A 249 -14.96 -13.00 -17.08
C ASP A 249 -14.35 -13.20 -15.68
N ILE A 250 -13.02 -13.04 -15.54
CA ILE A 250 -12.35 -13.08 -14.23
C ILE A 250 -12.94 -11.99 -13.32
N TYR A 251 -13.16 -10.80 -13.87
CA TYR A 251 -13.71 -9.67 -13.13
C TYR A 251 -15.12 -9.96 -12.60
N LYS A 252 -16.00 -10.57 -13.40
CA LYS A 252 -17.34 -11.00 -12.97
C LYS A 252 -17.30 -12.07 -11.88
N LEU A 253 -16.35 -13.01 -11.97
CA LEU A 253 -16.18 -14.03 -10.93
C LEU A 253 -15.71 -13.39 -9.61
N LEU A 254 -14.73 -12.49 -9.68
CA LEU A 254 -14.27 -11.72 -8.52
C LEU A 254 -15.38 -10.85 -7.93
N GLU A 255 -16.22 -10.23 -8.75
CA GLU A 255 -17.41 -9.50 -8.32
C GLU A 255 -18.35 -10.39 -7.50
N SER A 256 -18.67 -11.56 -8.02
CA SER A 256 -19.57 -12.49 -7.35
C SER A 256 -19.01 -12.95 -6.01
N VAL A 257 -17.73 -13.32 -5.95
CA VAL A 257 -17.06 -13.74 -4.71
C VAL A 257 -17.02 -12.61 -3.70
N THR A 258 -16.59 -11.41 -4.11
CA THR A 258 -16.49 -10.26 -3.20
C THR A 258 -17.85 -9.82 -2.67
N THR A 259 -18.90 -9.90 -3.47
CA THR A 259 -20.27 -9.61 -3.03
C THR A 259 -20.70 -10.59 -1.95
N GLY A 260 -20.51 -11.90 -2.17
CA GLY A 260 -20.79 -12.90 -1.14
C GLY A 260 -20.02 -12.65 0.16
N MET A 261 -18.73 -12.32 0.05
CA MET A 261 -17.90 -11.99 1.23
C MET A 261 -18.41 -10.76 1.99
N ILE A 262 -18.99 -9.77 1.30
CA ILE A 262 -19.60 -8.60 1.96
C ILE A 262 -20.88 -9.01 2.67
N GLU A 263 -21.74 -9.79 2.02
CA GLU A 263 -23.01 -10.28 2.57
C GLU A 263 -22.79 -11.14 3.83
N ASP A 264 -21.76 -11.98 3.81
CA ASP A 264 -21.37 -12.84 4.93
C ASP A 264 -20.58 -12.11 6.03
N GLY A 265 -20.28 -10.83 5.86
CA GLY A 265 -19.59 -10.01 6.85
C GLY A 265 -18.06 -10.15 6.86
N LEU A 266 -17.46 -10.96 5.98
CA LEU A 266 -16.00 -11.05 5.82
C LEU A 266 -15.39 -9.70 5.41
N LEU A 267 -16.18 -8.90 4.70
CA LEU A 267 -15.81 -7.58 4.19
C LEU A 267 -16.72 -6.47 4.76
N GLU A 268 -17.09 -6.54 6.04
CA GLU A 268 -17.99 -5.57 6.71
C GLU A 268 -17.63 -4.09 6.49
N LYS A 269 -16.35 -3.73 6.48
CA LYS A 269 -15.88 -2.35 6.24
C LYS A 269 -16.22 -1.78 4.86
N TYR A 270 -16.73 -2.63 3.97
CA TYR A 270 -17.19 -2.29 2.63
C TYR A 270 -18.72 -2.21 2.53
N GLN A 271 -19.44 -2.58 3.58
CA GLN A 271 -20.86 -2.28 3.71
C GLN A 271 -21.03 -0.79 4.00
N ILE A 272 -21.83 -0.10 3.19
CA ILE A 272 -22.26 1.26 3.52
C ILE A 272 -23.48 1.13 4.41
N LYS A 273 -23.42 1.68 5.63
CA LYS A 273 -24.62 1.87 6.43
C LYS A 273 -25.41 3.05 5.86
N ALA A 274 -26.67 2.81 5.52
CA ALA A 274 -27.60 3.87 5.17
C ALA A 274 -27.75 4.87 6.32
N GLU A 275 -28.15 6.10 6.00
CA GLU A 275 -28.36 7.18 6.98
C GLU A 275 -29.41 6.83 8.06
N ASP A 276 -30.30 5.89 7.77
CA ASP A 276 -31.33 5.41 8.71
C ASP A 276 -30.82 4.34 9.70
N GLY A 277 -29.58 3.87 9.55
CA GLY A 277 -28.95 2.90 10.46
C GLY A 277 -29.52 1.49 10.41
N THR A 278 -30.55 1.24 9.58
CA THR A 278 -31.28 -0.04 9.52
C THR A 278 -31.04 -0.80 8.22
N SER A 279 -30.54 -0.14 7.17
CA SER A 279 -30.18 -0.78 5.90
C SER A 279 -28.67 -0.69 5.62
N SER A 280 -28.05 -1.80 5.24
CA SER A 280 -26.70 -1.82 4.67
C SER A 280 -26.82 -1.94 3.15
N PHE A 281 -26.22 -1.01 2.42
CA PHE A 281 -26.11 -1.10 0.97
C PHE A 281 -24.73 -1.64 0.60
N ILE A 282 -24.71 -2.60 -0.32
CA ILE A 282 -23.49 -3.13 -0.90
C ILE A 282 -23.02 -2.14 -1.98
N CYS A 283 -21.73 -1.77 -1.97
CA CYS A 283 -21.15 -0.96 -3.03
C CYS A 283 -21.17 -1.72 -4.37
N HIS A 284 -22.25 -1.63 -5.12
CA HIS A 284 -22.28 -2.11 -6.50
C HIS A 284 -21.46 -1.16 -7.39
N ASN A 285 -20.60 -1.71 -8.24
CA ASN A 285 -19.55 -1.04 -9.04
C ASN A 285 -18.19 -0.79 -8.35
N HIS A 286 -17.53 -1.88 -7.94
CA HIS A 286 -16.10 -2.18 -8.04
C HIS A 286 -15.03 -1.10 -7.84
N SER A 287 -15.19 -0.28 -6.83
CA SER A 287 -14.00 0.24 -6.14
C SER A 287 -13.11 -0.92 -5.62
N LEU A 288 -13.66 -2.12 -5.41
CA LEU A 288 -12.97 -3.29 -4.83
C LEU A 288 -12.08 -4.07 -5.80
N LEU A 289 -12.31 -3.95 -7.11
CA LEU A 289 -11.46 -4.59 -8.12
C LEU A 289 -10.38 -3.63 -8.64
N ASN A 290 -10.40 -2.39 -8.19
CA ASN A 290 -9.26 -1.49 -8.25
C ASN A 290 -8.41 -1.72 -7.00
N ASN A 291 -7.24 -2.34 -7.15
CA ASN A 291 -6.34 -2.65 -6.04
C ASN A 291 -6.12 -1.43 -5.11
N LYS A 292 -5.91 -0.23 -5.65
CA LYS A 292 -5.68 0.99 -4.86
C LYS A 292 -6.87 1.36 -3.99
N LYS A 293 -8.09 1.24 -4.51
CA LYS A 293 -9.31 1.50 -3.74
C LYS A 293 -9.60 0.35 -2.77
N LEU A 294 -9.48 -0.92 -3.19
CA LEU A 294 -9.56 -2.08 -2.31
C LEU A 294 -8.61 -1.95 -1.12
N LEU A 295 -7.33 -1.69 -1.38
CA LEU A 295 -6.30 -1.50 -0.37
C LEU A 295 -6.57 -0.32 0.55
N ARG A 296 -6.98 0.85 0.01
CA ARG A 296 -7.37 2.00 0.83
C ARG A 296 -8.46 1.66 1.84
N HIS A 297 -9.48 0.93 1.40
CA HIS A 297 -10.53 0.47 2.30
C HIS A 297 -10.06 -0.66 3.22
N LEU A 298 -9.19 -1.55 2.75
CA LEU A 298 -8.63 -2.63 3.58
C LEU A 298 -7.87 -2.07 4.78
N HIS A 299 -7.08 -1.03 4.51
CA HIS A 299 -6.24 -0.34 5.47
C HIS A 299 -6.90 0.90 6.06
N ALA A 300 -8.17 1.20 5.79
CA ALA A 300 -8.79 2.46 6.21
C ALA A 300 -8.66 2.71 7.72
N LYS A 301 -8.75 1.67 8.56
CA LYS A 301 -8.55 1.78 10.01
C LYS A 301 -7.09 2.08 10.38
N GLN A 302 -6.12 1.39 9.80
CA GLN A 302 -4.69 1.59 10.05
C GLN A 302 -4.17 2.91 9.45
N LEU A 303 -4.64 3.29 8.25
CA LEU A 303 -4.35 4.55 7.59
C LEU A 303 -5.02 5.72 8.31
N SER A 304 -6.25 5.55 8.79
CA SER A 304 -6.92 6.54 9.65
C SER A 304 -6.18 6.69 10.97
N GLN A 305 -5.76 5.60 11.60
CA GLN A 305 -4.99 5.64 12.84
C GLN A 305 -3.63 6.31 12.66
N LYS A 306 -2.83 5.90 11.66
CA LYS A 306 -1.56 6.58 11.31
C LYS A 306 -1.80 8.04 10.94
N GLY A 307 -2.82 8.34 10.15
CA GLY A 307 -3.20 9.70 9.77
C GLY A 307 -3.57 10.55 10.99
N ASN A 308 -4.28 9.97 11.96
CA ASN A 308 -4.63 10.62 13.23
C ASN A 308 -3.41 10.80 14.13
N GLU A 309 -2.48 9.84 14.17
CA GLU A 309 -1.21 9.93 14.91
C GLU A 309 -0.33 11.05 14.34
N TYR A 310 -0.13 11.10 13.01
CA TYR A 310 0.60 12.19 12.35
C TYR A 310 -0.06 13.55 12.57
N ARG A 311 -1.40 13.61 12.47
CA ARG A 311 -2.14 14.84 12.74
C ARG A 311 -1.99 15.28 14.19
N SER A 312 -2.00 14.35 15.14
CA SER A 312 -1.83 14.63 16.57
C SER A 312 -0.40 15.12 16.87
N ALA A 313 0.62 14.48 16.30
CA ALA A 313 2.01 14.91 16.42
C ALA A 313 2.21 16.32 15.84
N TYR A 314 1.63 16.61 14.67
CA TYR A 314 1.69 17.94 14.07
C TYR A 314 1.03 19.02 14.93
N TYR A 315 -0.13 18.74 15.53
CA TYR A 315 -0.76 19.68 16.47
C TYR A 315 0.05 19.86 17.77
N GLN A 316 0.77 18.82 18.21
CA GLN A 316 1.67 18.91 19.36
C GLN A 316 2.87 19.81 19.05
N GLU A 317 3.54 19.62 17.91
CA GLU A 317 4.67 20.46 17.50
C GLU A 317 4.28 21.94 17.35
N TYR A 318 3.12 22.21 16.74
CA TYR A 318 2.55 23.55 16.66
C TYR A 318 2.34 24.17 18.04
N SER A 319 1.85 23.38 18.98
CA SER A 319 1.66 23.85 20.35
C SER A 319 2.96 24.13 21.08
N ASP A 320 3.92 23.22 20.98
CA ASP A 320 5.22 23.38 21.62
C ASP A 320 5.92 24.64 21.10
N PHE A 321 5.76 24.95 19.81
CA PHE A 321 6.25 26.19 19.23
C PHE A 321 5.53 27.42 19.78
N PHE A 322 4.20 27.40 19.87
CA PHE A 322 3.44 28.48 20.48
C PHE A 322 3.84 28.72 21.95
N TYR A 323 4.04 27.65 22.73
CA TYR A 323 4.50 27.73 24.12
C TYR A 323 5.84 28.45 24.23
N LYS A 324 6.78 28.19 23.33
CA LYS A 324 8.07 28.90 23.28
C LYS A 324 7.92 30.38 22.99
N LEU A 325 7.03 30.76 22.06
CA LEU A 325 6.76 32.18 21.78
C LEU A 325 6.17 32.88 23.01
N PHE A 326 5.25 32.20 23.68
CA PHE A 326 4.60 32.69 24.87
C PHE A 326 5.57 32.84 26.06
N GLU A 327 6.42 31.85 26.33
CA GLU A 327 7.43 31.91 27.39
C GLU A 327 8.46 33.02 27.13
N ARG A 328 8.88 33.21 25.87
CA ARG A 328 9.80 34.28 25.48
C ARG A 328 9.27 35.65 25.90
N ASP A 329 7.97 35.87 25.70
CA ASP A 329 7.34 37.18 25.86
C ASP A 329 6.48 37.28 27.14
N GLN A 330 6.67 36.34 28.08
CA GLN A 330 5.85 36.19 29.29
C GLN A 330 5.82 37.45 30.16
N THR A 331 6.80 38.34 30.09
CA THR A 331 6.79 39.62 30.84
C THR A 331 6.10 40.78 30.12
N GLN A 332 5.83 40.70 28.81
CA GLN A 332 5.33 41.83 28.02
C GLN A 332 3.81 41.86 27.83
N HIS A 333 3.13 40.71 27.92
CA HIS A 333 1.73 40.58 27.51
C HIS A 333 0.71 40.80 28.62
N TRP A 334 1.02 40.47 29.88
CA TRP A 334 -0.03 40.30 30.89
C TRP A 334 -0.58 41.57 31.52
N LYS A 335 0.18 42.68 31.53
CA LYS A 335 -0.24 43.93 32.20
C LYS A 335 -1.02 44.91 31.31
N LYS A 336 -1.26 44.56 30.03
CA LYS A 336 -1.79 45.51 29.03
C LYS A 336 -3.27 45.32 28.67
N TYR A 337 -3.87 44.18 28.97
CA TYR A 337 -5.21 43.83 28.45
C TYR A 337 -6.24 43.70 29.58
N LYS A 338 -7.46 44.18 29.32
CA LYS A 338 -8.55 44.23 30.32
C LYS A 338 -9.36 42.95 30.35
N THR A 339 -9.38 42.19 29.25
CA THR A 339 -10.12 40.93 29.13
C THR A 339 -9.25 39.82 28.52
N LYS A 340 -9.63 38.56 28.74
CA LYS A 340 -8.93 37.41 28.16
C LYS A 340 -9.07 37.35 26.65
N GLU A 341 -10.22 37.77 26.14
CA GLU A 341 -10.58 37.78 24.73
C GLU A 341 -9.75 38.81 23.96
N GLU A 342 -9.55 40.02 24.52
CA GLU A 342 -8.59 41.01 24.00
C GLU A 342 -7.17 40.45 23.97
N ALA A 343 -6.77 39.73 25.01
CA ALA A 343 -5.44 39.12 25.06
C ALA A 343 -5.29 38.04 23.96
N TYR A 344 -6.29 37.18 23.75
CA TYR A 344 -6.23 36.16 22.70
C TYR A 344 -6.13 36.75 21.30
N GLU A 345 -6.87 37.82 21.03
CA GLU A 345 -6.83 38.52 19.73
C GLU A 345 -5.51 39.27 19.52
N ALA A 346 -4.98 39.93 20.56
CA ALA A 346 -3.69 40.58 20.46
C ALA A 346 -2.54 39.59 20.25
N LEU A 347 -2.56 38.45 20.95
CA LEU A 347 -1.55 37.40 20.81
C LEU A 347 -1.64 36.69 19.44
N SER A 348 -2.85 36.49 18.91
CA SER A 348 -3.02 35.87 17.59
C SER A 348 -2.42 36.75 16.49
N ILE A 349 -2.60 38.08 16.58
CA ILE A 349 -2.00 39.04 15.65
C ILE A 349 -0.49 39.11 15.81
N LEU A 350 -0.01 39.19 17.06
CA LEU A 350 1.43 39.33 17.34
C LEU A 350 2.24 38.13 16.84
N TYR A 351 1.78 36.91 17.11
CA TYR A 351 2.49 35.70 16.74
C TYR A 351 2.18 35.21 15.33
N ALA A 352 1.22 35.82 14.62
CA ALA A 352 0.83 35.40 13.28
C ALA A 352 2.01 35.22 12.32
N PRO A 353 3.00 36.15 12.22
CA PRO A 353 4.13 35.98 11.31
C PRO A 353 4.99 34.75 11.66
N GLU A 354 5.32 34.58 12.94
CA GLU A 354 6.17 33.47 13.42
C GLU A 354 5.47 32.11 13.30
N LEU A 355 4.16 32.07 13.62
CA LEU A 355 3.32 30.88 13.44
C LEU A 355 3.18 30.51 11.96
N GLN A 356 3.09 31.49 11.08
CA GLN A 356 2.98 31.28 9.64
C GLN A 356 4.28 30.75 9.04
N ASP A 357 5.43 31.31 9.44
CA ASP A 357 6.75 30.81 9.05
C ASP A 357 6.98 29.38 9.56
N PHE A 358 6.56 29.09 10.80
CA PHE A 358 6.62 27.73 11.36
C PHE A 358 5.76 26.75 10.54
N ILE A 359 4.50 27.10 10.26
CA ILE A 359 3.59 26.27 9.47
C ILE A 359 4.13 26.03 8.07
N GLU A 360 4.69 27.04 7.40
CA GLU A 360 5.28 26.87 6.08
C GLU A 360 6.53 25.97 6.09
N ASN A 361 7.37 26.08 7.12
CA ASN A 361 8.52 25.19 7.27
C ASN A 361 8.09 23.75 7.56
N CYS A 362 7.11 23.54 8.44
CA CYS A 362 6.57 22.21 8.71
C CYS A 362 5.87 21.62 7.48
N LYS A 363 5.14 22.42 6.67
CA LYS A 363 4.56 21.97 5.39
C LYS A 363 5.62 21.47 4.42
N ARG A 364 6.78 22.13 4.35
CA ARG A 364 7.92 21.66 3.53
C ARG A 364 8.51 20.35 4.04
N GLN A 365 8.49 20.12 5.35
CA GLN A 365 9.09 18.94 5.98
C GLN A 365 8.17 17.71 5.99
N HIS A 366 6.85 17.88 6.13
CA HIS A 366 5.92 16.77 6.40
C HIS A 366 5.09 16.28 5.21
N GLN A 367 5.19 16.87 4.01
CA GLN A 367 4.44 16.46 2.80
C GLN A 367 2.91 16.23 2.99
N HIS A 368 2.31 16.79 4.05
CA HIS A 368 0.90 16.63 4.38
C HIS A 368 0.17 17.98 4.39
N ASN A 369 -1.02 18.03 3.77
CA ASN A 369 -1.91 19.19 3.77
C ASN A 369 -2.72 19.28 5.07
N VAL A 370 -2.06 19.40 6.23
CA VAL A 370 -2.78 19.80 7.45
C VAL A 370 -2.92 21.32 7.41
N GLU A 371 -4.08 21.81 6.94
CA GLU A 371 -4.37 23.24 6.87
C GLU A 371 -4.71 23.79 8.27
N ILE A 372 -3.70 24.12 9.08
CA ILE A 372 -3.87 25.17 10.08
C ILE A 372 -3.89 26.49 9.31
N LYS A 373 -5.09 27.06 9.13
CA LYS A 373 -5.28 28.35 8.48
C LYS A 373 -5.03 29.48 9.49
N PRO A 374 -4.50 30.64 9.04
CA PRO A 374 -4.36 31.84 9.87
C PRO A 374 -5.64 32.23 10.62
N ASP A 375 -6.79 32.06 9.96
CA ASP A 375 -8.11 32.35 10.53
C ASP A 375 -8.44 31.52 11.79
N ASN A 376 -7.75 30.39 11.98
CA ASN A 376 -7.96 29.51 13.14
C ASN A 376 -6.98 29.80 14.30
N TYR A 377 -6.04 30.74 14.17
CA TYR A 377 -5.04 31.01 15.20
C TYR A 377 -5.70 31.44 16.52
N TYR A 378 -6.68 32.35 16.47
CA TYR A 378 -7.41 32.80 17.65
C TYR A 378 -8.07 31.63 18.41
N GLU A 379 -8.86 30.80 17.72
CA GLU A 379 -9.55 29.67 18.35
C GLU A 379 -8.58 28.59 18.85
N ASN A 380 -7.47 28.38 18.14
CA ASN A 380 -6.43 27.46 18.59
C ASN A 380 -5.74 27.97 19.86
N ILE A 381 -5.36 29.24 19.91
CA ILE A 381 -4.75 29.89 21.09
C ILE A 381 -5.70 29.82 22.30
N LYS A 382 -6.97 30.15 22.08
CA LYS A 382 -8.02 30.08 23.10
C LYS A 382 -8.21 28.66 23.65
N LYS A 383 -8.26 27.65 22.78
CA LYS A 383 -8.38 26.24 23.16
C LYS A 383 -7.14 25.76 23.93
N TRP A 384 -5.95 26.19 23.52
CA TRP A 384 -4.68 25.82 24.15
C TRP A 384 -4.51 26.44 25.54
N LEU A 385 -4.74 27.75 25.71
CA LEU A 385 -4.66 28.42 27.01
C LEU A 385 -5.70 27.89 28.02
N LYS A 386 -6.84 27.36 27.53
CA LYS A 386 -7.82 26.67 28.37
C LYS A 386 -7.29 25.35 28.96
N ASN A 387 -6.41 24.66 28.22
CA ASN A 387 -5.87 23.34 28.57
C ASN A 387 -4.58 23.40 29.42
N HIS A 388 -3.96 24.58 29.57
CA HIS A 388 -2.76 24.81 30.37
C HIS A 388 -3.06 25.71 31.58
N PRO A 389 -3.60 25.15 32.68
CA PRO A 389 -4.05 25.91 33.85
C PRO A 389 -2.95 26.69 34.59
N GLU A 390 -1.69 26.28 34.47
CA GLU A 390 -0.51 27.00 34.97
C GLU A 390 -0.33 28.38 34.33
N LEU A 391 -0.97 28.62 33.18
CA LEU A 391 -1.05 29.91 32.51
C LEU A 391 -2.32 30.71 32.90
N LYS A 392 -3.14 30.22 33.85
CA LYS A 392 -4.44 30.84 34.25
C LYS A 392 -4.33 31.95 35.29
N GLU A 393 -3.18 32.20 35.90
CA GLU A 393 -3.03 33.40 36.74
C GLU A 393 -2.90 34.63 35.83
N PHE A 394 -4.03 35.00 35.21
CA PHE A 394 -4.24 36.27 34.52
C PHE A 394 -4.39 37.35 35.61
N PRO A 395 -3.39 38.20 35.87
CA PRO A 395 -3.60 39.36 36.71
C PRO A 395 -4.24 40.41 35.80
N LEU A 396 -5.56 40.35 35.65
CA LEU A 396 -6.31 41.40 34.97
C LEU A 396 -6.07 42.71 35.75
N THR A 397 -5.71 43.79 35.06
CA THR A 397 -5.67 45.11 35.69
C THR A 397 -7.10 45.47 36.12
N ASN A 398 -7.32 45.60 37.43
CA ASN A 398 -8.57 46.10 38.01
C ASN A 398 -8.95 47.48 37.46
#